data_AF-A0A7Y5S8S2-F1
#
_entry.id   AF-A0A7Y5S8S2-F1
#
_cell.length_a   1.000
_cell.length_b   1.000
_cell.length_c   1.000
_cell.angle_alpha   90.00
_cell.angle_beta   90.00
_cell.angle_gamma   90.00
#
_symmetry.space_group_name_H-M   'P 1'
#
loop_
_entity.id
_entity.type
_entity.pdbx_description
1 polymer ?
#
loop_
_entity_poly.entity_id
_entity_poly.type
_entity_poly.pdbx_seq_one_letter_code
_entity_poly.pdbx_strand_id
1 'polypeptide(L)'
;MDTASPQCPRCGYDLSGLAASWRESCPMTGTCSECGHSYHWGDLFFPLRHAPAWSFEHSPKPAAALAASWWRALRPRSFWSRLQMHHTIVAPRLWIALAIVLLLLHLATGVGMVWLEHTAGVIAAQTGSDWLRVRDPWSVFINPYARVVANQFPGVYAAWVYVAVLTALFCPGAFVMLRQTFTRLGLRRDHVLRAAGYSLAPLPLLLLVFSLARAIGAYGSAWALGLTLRTTRSGPPDGLTRFCSALDDAAGRIGAYQWLSMPLTLAWCGSFWWFFARRYLKLADATRATTLLVLVSFLAALAVVTFWPGSTLARDLGTTLMGMQE
;
A
#
# COMPACT_ATOMS: atom_id res chain seq x y z
N MET A 1 -9.54 -30.50 25.42
CA MET A 1 -9.26 -29.60 24.28
C MET A 1 -9.29 -30.47 23.05
N ASP A 2 -10.29 -30.29 22.18
CA ASP A 2 -10.32 -31.00 20.90
C ASP A 2 -9.09 -30.55 20.09
N THR A 3 -8.16 -31.48 19.88
CA THR A 3 -7.03 -31.25 18.99
C THR A 3 -7.60 -31.17 17.59
N ALA A 4 -7.59 -29.97 17.00
CA ALA A 4 -8.05 -29.78 15.62
C ALA A 4 -7.35 -30.81 14.72
N SER A 5 -8.12 -31.53 13.91
CA SER A 5 -7.58 -32.53 12.99
C SER A 5 -6.49 -31.89 12.12
N PRO A 6 -5.33 -32.55 11.95
CA PRO A 6 -4.24 -31.97 11.17
C PRO A 6 -4.70 -31.81 9.72
N GLN A 7 -4.68 -30.58 9.20
CA GLN A 7 -5.05 -30.28 7.83
C GLN A 7 -3.83 -29.86 7.02
N CYS A 8 -3.81 -30.16 5.72
CA CYS A 8 -2.80 -29.66 4.82
C CYS A 8 -2.85 -28.12 4.78
N PRO A 9 -1.74 -27.41 5.06
CA PRO A 9 -1.76 -25.96 5.15
C PRO A 9 -2.00 -25.30 3.79
N ARG A 10 -1.75 -26.00 2.68
CA ARG A 10 -1.91 -25.49 1.31
C ARG A 10 -3.37 -25.57 0.84
N CYS A 11 -3.96 -26.77 0.91
CA CYS A 11 -5.28 -27.09 0.33
C CYS A 11 -6.40 -27.31 1.35
N GLY A 12 -6.07 -27.55 2.63
CA GLY A 12 -7.03 -27.88 3.67
C GLY A 12 -7.47 -29.35 3.73
N TYR A 13 -6.88 -30.23 2.92
CA TYR A 13 -7.17 -31.68 2.98
C TYR A 13 -6.91 -32.25 4.38
N ASP A 14 -7.79 -33.13 4.86
CA ASP A 14 -7.65 -33.77 6.17
C ASP A 14 -6.53 -34.83 6.14
N LEU A 15 -5.58 -34.69 7.05
CA LEU A 15 -4.42 -35.58 7.20
C LEU A 15 -4.58 -36.53 8.40
N SER A 16 -5.75 -36.58 9.02
CA SER A 16 -6.04 -37.44 10.18
C SER A 16 -5.73 -38.93 9.90
N GLY A 17 -6.07 -39.45 8.71
CA GLY A 17 -5.77 -40.83 8.32
C GLY A 17 -4.27 -41.11 8.22
N LEU A 18 -3.49 -40.18 7.65
CA LEU A 18 -2.03 -40.28 7.59
C LEU A 18 -1.38 -40.10 8.97
N ALA A 19 -1.98 -39.30 9.84
CA ALA A 19 -1.54 -39.16 11.23
C ALA A 19 -1.84 -40.44 12.03
N ALA A 20 -2.94 -41.14 11.74
CA ALA A 20 -3.31 -42.37 12.44
C ALA A 20 -2.32 -43.53 12.18
N SER A 21 -1.69 -43.57 11.00
CA SER A 21 -0.66 -44.58 10.67
C SER A 21 0.67 -44.37 11.40
N TRP A 22 0.79 -43.33 12.22
CA TRP A 22 2.02 -43.04 12.98
C TRP A 22 2.43 -44.12 13.99
N ARG A 23 1.49 -45.02 14.33
CA ARG A 23 1.75 -46.18 15.18
C ARG A 23 2.69 -47.20 14.52
N GLU A 24 2.71 -47.23 13.19
CA GLU A 24 3.48 -48.21 12.40
C GLU A 24 4.80 -47.62 11.90
N SER A 25 4.83 -46.32 11.62
CA SER A 25 6.03 -45.58 11.23
C SER A 25 5.93 -44.14 11.70
N CYS A 26 7.03 -43.53 12.14
CA CYS A 26 7.02 -42.15 12.67
C CYS A 26 7.76 -41.20 11.71
N PRO A 27 7.19 -40.89 10.52
CA PRO A 27 7.87 -40.05 9.54
C PRO A 27 7.89 -38.59 10.00
N MET A 28 9.06 -37.96 9.98
CA MET A 28 9.20 -36.54 10.35
C MET A 28 8.66 -35.58 9.28
N THR A 29 8.51 -36.08 8.05
CA THR A 29 8.00 -35.35 6.88
C THR A 29 6.82 -36.10 6.26
N GLY A 30 5.90 -35.36 5.67
CA GLY A 30 4.77 -35.91 4.92
C GLY A 30 4.59 -35.17 3.60
N THR A 31 3.89 -35.79 2.66
CA THR A 31 3.44 -35.15 1.42
C THR A 31 1.94 -35.33 1.30
N CYS A 32 1.23 -34.24 1.04
CA CYS A 32 -0.22 -34.28 0.88
C CYS A 32 -0.59 -35.03 -0.41
N SER A 33 -1.45 -36.04 -0.31
CA SER A 33 -1.93 -36.83 -1.45
C SER A 33 -2.69 -36.00 -2.49
N GLU A 34 -3.38 -34.94 -2.07
CA GLU A 34 -4.18 -34.09 -2.97
C GLU A 34 -3.34 -33.08 -3.75
N CYS A 35 -2.48 -32.32 -3.07
CA CYS A 35 -1.79 -31.17 -3.66
C CYS A 35 -0.27 -31.35 -3.80
N GLY A 36 0.28 -32.49 -3.39
CA GLY A 36 1.72 -32.79 -3.45
C GLY A 36 2.58 -31.90 -2.55
N HIS A 37 2.00 -31.14 -1.62
CA HIS A 37 2.77 -30.27 -0.74
C HIS A 37 3.51 -31.06 0.34
N SER A 38 4.82 -30.92 0.40
CA SER A 38 5.64 -31.46 1.48
C SER A 38 5.59 -30.57 2.72
N TYR A 39 5.45 -31.19 3.89
CA TYR A 39 5.37 -30.53 5.20
C TYR A 39 6.10 -31.34 6.27
N HIS A 40 6.45 -30.68 7.37
CA HIS A 40 6.91 -31.33 8.59
C HIS A 40 5.72 -31.51 9.54
N TRP A 41 5.58 -32.71 10.09
CA TRP A 41 4.46 -33.01 10.99
C TRP A 41 4.52 -32.21 12.29
N GLY A 42 5.72 -31.92 12.79
CA GLY A 42 5.91 -31.03 13.94
C GLY A 42 5.30 -29.64 13.73
N ASP A 43 5.37 -29.10 12.51
CA ASP A 43 4.77 -27.79 12.17
C ASP A 43 3.24 -27.85 12.14
N LEU A 44 2.66 -29.00 11.79
CA LEU A 44 1.21 -29.18 11.74
C LEU A 44 0.61 -29.34 13.14
N PHE A 45 1.27 -30.12 14.01
CA PHE A 45 0.79 -30.35 15.38
C PHE A 45 1.06 -29.15 16.29
N PHE A 46 2.13 -28.39 16.03
CA PHE A 46 2.52 -27.23 16.83
C PHE A 46 2.73 -25.98 15.95
N PRO A 47 1.66 -25.44 15.34
CA PRO A 47 1.77 -24.36 14.34
C PRO A 47 2.39 -23.06 14.88
N LEU A 48 2.37 -22.89 16.21
CA LEU A 48 2.95 -21.72 16.87
C LEU A 48 4.43 -21.87 17.23
N ARG A 49 5.00 -23.09 17.15
CA ARG A 49 6.40 -23.37 17.57
C ARG A 49 7.42 -22.54 16.81
N HIS A 50 7.16 -22.32 15.52
CA HIS A 50 8.06 -21.60 14.61
C HIS A 50 7.51 -20.26 14.13
N ALA A 51 6.38 -19.82 14.70
CA ALA A 51 5.77 -18.55 14.36
C ALA A 51 6.74 -17.40 14.68
N PRO A 52 7.06 -16.51 13.72
CA PRO A 52 7.99 -15.43 13.97
C PRO A 52 7.45 -14.47 15.05
N ALA A 53 8.25 -14.14 16.06
CA ALA A 53 7.82 -13.26 17.17
C ALA A 53 7.36 -11.86 16.72
N TRP A 54 7.84 -11.40 15.56
CA TRP A 54 7.43 -10.13 14.94
C TRP A 54 6.09 -10.22 14.21
N SER A 55 5.56 -11.42 13.97
CA SER A 55 4.31 -11.61 13.23
C SER A 55 3.12 -11.12 14.05
N PHE A 56 2.39 -10.15 13.50
CA PHE A 56 1.19 -9.60 14.10
C PHE A 56 0.12 -10.67 14.34
N GLU A 57 -0.02 -11.61 13.41
CA GLU A 57 -0.97 -12.72 13.49
C GLU A 57 -0.73 -13.65 14.69
N HIS A 58 0.52 -13.82 15.13
CA HIS A 58 0.89 -14.87 16.11
C HIS A 58 1.46 -14.32 17.41
N SER A 59 1.86 -13.05 17.45
CA SER A 59 2.51 -12.48 18.63
C SER A 59 1.52 -12.24 19.78
N PRO A 60 1.92 -12.48 21.05
CA PRO A 60 1.14 -12.09 22.21
C PRO A 60 1.14 -10.57 22.45
N LYS A 61 2.06 -9.82 21.82
CA LYS A 61 2.20 -8.35 21.95
C LYS A 61 1.76 -7.66 20.65
N PRO A 62 0.45 -7.49 20.40
CA PRO A 62 -0.08 -7.13 19.08
C PRO A 62 0.44 -5.77 18.57
N ALA A 63 0.52 -4.73 19.40
CA ALA A 63 0.92 -3.39 18.94
C ALA A 63 2.37 -3.35 18.41
N ALA A 64 3.33 -3.87 19.18
CA ALA A 64 4.73 -3.93 18.74
C ALA A 64 4.92 -4.86 17.53
N ALA A 65 4.18 -5.98 17.49
CA ALA A 65 4.24 -6.91 16.38
C ALA A 65 3.60 -6.35 15.10
N LEU A 66 2.60 -5.48 15.20
CA LEU A 66 2.02 -4.79 14.05
C LEU A 66 3.06 -3.93 13.35
N ALA A 67 3.71 -3.03 14.11
CA ALA A 67 4.77 -2.18 13.57
C ALA A 67 5.94 -3.01 13.00
N ALA A 68 6.36 -4.06 13.72
CA ALA A 68 7.41 -4.96 13.25
C ALA A 68 7.02 -5.74 11.98
N SER A 69 5.79 -6.23 11.89
CA SER A 69 5.26 -6.90 10.69
C SER A 69 5.19 -5.95 9.51
N TRP A 70 4.72 -4.72 9.74
CA TRP A 70 4.63 -3.69 8.72
C TRP A 70 6.02 -3.32 8.16
N TRP A 71 6.98 -3.07 9.04
CA TRP A 71 8.37 -2.81 8.64
C TRP A 71 9.01 -4.01 7.91
N ARG A 72 8.74 -5.23 8.37
CA ARG A 72 9.24 -6.44 7.70
C ARG A 72 8.57 -6.67 6.34
N ALA A 73 7.30 -6.31 6.19
CA ALA A 73 6.58 -6.45 4.93
C ALA A 73 7.31 -5.68 3.81
N LEU A 74 7.87 -4.50 4.10
CA LEU A 74 8.70 -3.69 3.19
C LEU A 74 9.94 -4.43 2.64
N ARG A 75 10.31 -5.58 3.20
CA ARG A 75 11.40 -6.45 2.73
C ARG A 75 10.84 -7.81 2.34
N PRO A 76 10.15 -7.93 1.18
CA PRO A 76 9.34 -9.10 0.84
C PRO A 76 10.14 -10.41 0.84
N ARG A 77 11.41 -10.38 0.42
CA ARG A 77 12.31 -11.55 0.51
C ARG A 77 12.40 -12.11 1.93
N SER A 78 12.70 -11.24 2.90
CA SER A 78 12.88 -11.63 4.30
C SER A 78 11.56 -12.04 4.92
N PHE A 79 10.50 -11.26 4.64
CA PHE A 79 9.14 -11.52 5.10
C PHE A 79 8.66 -12.93 4.72
N TRP A 80 8.64 -13.24 3.42
CA TRP A 80 8.14 -14.52 2.90
C TRP A 80 9.08 -15.70 3.12
N SER A 81 10.36 -15.45 3.43
CA SER A 81 11.27 -16.53 3.84
C SER A 81 11.00 -17.06 5.25
N ARG A 82 10.38 -16.24 6.11
CA ARG A 82 10.12 -16.58 7.51
C ARG A 82 8.65 -16.87 7.80
N LEU A 83 7.73 -16.14 7.17
CA LEU A 83 6.30 -16.42 7.27
C LEU A 83 5.94 -17.51 6.24
N GLN A 84 5.90 -18.77 6.68
CA GLN A 84 5.59 -19.95 5.86
C GLN A 84 4.08 -20.29 5.83
N MET A 85 3.67 -21.17 4.90
CA MET A 85 2.27 -21.60 4.74
C MET A 85 1.71 -22.37 5.94
N HIS A 86 2.53 -23.11 6.69
CA HIS A 86 2.09 -23.87 7.87
C HIS A 86 1.64 -22.97 9.04
N HIS A 87 2.03 -21.69 9.04
CA HIS A 87 1.56 -20.76 10.05
C HIS A 87 0.08 -20.45 9.85
N THR A 88 -0.72 -20.78 10.87
CA THR A 88 -2.18 -20.61 10.87
C THR A 88 -2.56 -19.17 10.55
N ILE A 89 -3.59 -18.99 9.72
CA ILE A 89 -4.07 -17.65 9.37
C ILE A 89 -5.10 -17.20 10.40
N VAL A 90 -4.78 -16.12 11.12
CA VAL A 90 -5.68 -15.52 12.10
C VAL A 90 -6.45 -14.38 11.42
N ALA A 91 -7.50 -14.72 10.68
CA ALA A 91 -8.26 -13.79 9.85
C ALA A 91 -8.72 -12.51 10.57
N PRO A 92 -9.22 -12.53 11.82
CA PRO A 92 -9.58 -11.30 12.54
C PRO A 92 -8.42 -10.32 12.68
N ARG A 93 -7.19 -10.81 12.91
CA ARG A 93 -6.00 -9.96 12.99
C ARG A 93 -5.63 -9.39 11.62
N LEU A 94 -5.80 -10.14 10.54
CA LEU A 94 -5.58 -9.60 9.19
C LEU A 94 -6.56 -8.46 8.87
N TRP A 95 -7.83 -8.60 9.24
CA TRP A 95 -8.82 -7.53 9.07
C TRP A 95 -8.47 -6.28 9.89
N ILE A 96 -8.00 -6.44 11.13
CA ILE A 96 -7.52 -5.32 11.95
C ILE A 96 -6.32 -4.64 11.28
N ALA A 97 -5.33 -5.41 10.79
CA ALA A 97 -4.18 -4.85 10.10
C ALA A 97 -4.58 -4.07 8.84
N LEU A 98 -5.52 -4.61 8.05
CA LEU A 98 -6.06 -3.94 6.87
C LEU A 98 -6.80 -2.65 7.24
N ALA A 99 -7.66 -2.69 8.26
CA ALA A 99 -8.38 -1.52 8.74
C ALA A 99 -7.42 -0.41 9.22
N ILE A 100 -6.33 -0.78 9.90
CA ILE A 100 -5.30 0.17 10.31
C ILE A 100 -4.59 0.78 9.11
N VAL A 101 -4.23 -0.01 8.08
CA VAL A 101 -3.65 0.54 6.85
C VAL A 101 -4.60 1.51 6.16
N LEU A 102 -5.88 1.16 6.03
CA LEU A 102 -6.91 2.06 5.46
C LEU A 102 -7.08 3.34 6.28
N LEU A 103 -7.07 3.23 7.61
CA LEU A 103 -7.09 4.39 8.50
C LEU A 103 -5.86 5.28 8.27
N LEU A 104 -4.66 4.70 8.21
CA LEU A 104 -3.43 5.46 7.96
C LEU A 104 -3.42 6.14 6.59
N LEU A 105 -3.97 5.51 5.55
CA LEU A 105 -4.16 6.13 4.23
C LEU A 105 -5.09 7.33 4.31
N HIS A 106 -6.22 7.18 5.01
CA HIS A 106 -7.17 8.27 5.22
C HIS A 106 -6.55 9.41 6.02
N LEU A 107 -5.84 9.12 7.12
CA LEU A 107 -5.15 10.13 7.92
C LEU A 107 -4.07 10.87 7.12
N ALA A 108 -3.24 10.16 6.34
CA ALA A 108 -2.21 10.78 5.50
C ALA A 108 -2.81 11.72 4.43
N THR A 109 -3.97 11.35 3.88
CA THR A 109 -4.67 12.16 2.90
C THR A 109 -5.39 13.35 3.55
N GLY A 110 -6.14 13.09 4.62
CA GLY A 110 -6.92 14.07 5.36
C GLY A 110 -6.06 15.17 5.96
N VAL A 111 -4.94 14.80 6.61
CA VAL A 111 -3.96 15.78 7.14
C VAL A 111 -3.37 16.63 6.03
N GLY A 112 -2.98 16.02 4.90
CA GLY A 112 -2.46 16.76 3.74
C GLY A 112 -3.47 17.76 3.19
N MET A 113 -4.74 17.36 3.10
CA MET A 113 -5.83 18.21 2.62
C MET A 113 -6.15 19.38 3.57
N VAL A 114 -6.28 19.09 4.87
CA VAL A 114 -6.52 20.14 5.89
C VAL A 114 -5.40 21.17 5.87
N TRP A 115 -4.16 20.72 5.74
CA TRP A 115 -3.00 21.62 5.67
C TRP A 115 -3.03 22.49 4.41
N LEU A 116 -3.32 21.89 3.25
CA LEU A 116 -3.41 22.61 1.98
C LEU A 116 -4.49 23.70 2.04
N GLU A 117 -5.67 23.36 2.56
CA GLU A 117 -6.79 24.29 2.74
C GLU A 117 -6.44 25.40 3.75
N HIS A 118 -5.83 25.06 4.88
CA HIS A 118 -5.36 26.06 5.85
C HIS A 118 -4.41 27.06 5.19
N THR A 119 -3.48 26.56 4.38
CA THR A 119 -2.50 27.39 3.67
C THR A 119 -3.18 28.28 2.62
N ALA A 120 -4.14 27.74 1.87
CA ALA A 120 -4.96 28.51 0.94
C ALA A 120 -5.72 29.65 1.66
N GLY A 121 -6.27 29.38 2.85
CA GLY A 121 -6.92 30.40 3.69
C GLY A 121 -5.98 31.51 4.16
N VAL A 122 -4.71 31.20 4.46
CA VAL A 122 -3.69 32.21 4.79
C VAL A 122 -3.40 33.10 3.57
N ILE A 123 -3.23 32.51 2.39
CA ILE A 123 -3.06 33.26 1.14
C ILE A 123 -4.29 34.14 0.87
N ALA A 124 -5.50 33.60 1.08
CA ALA A 124 -6.76 34.31 0.92
C ALA A 124 -6.81 35.58 1.78
N ALA A 125 -6.47 35.42 3.06
CA ALA A 125 -6.44 36.52 4.03
C ALA A 125 -5.41 37.59 3.67
N GLN A 126 -4.26 37.20 3.12
CA GLN A 126 -3.21 38.13 2.70
C GLN A 126 -3.54 38.86 1.38
N THR A 127 -4.24 38.20 0.46
CA THR A 127 -4.58 38.74 -0.87
C THR A 127 -5.94 39.42 -0.94
N GLY A 128 -6.77 39.29 0.10
CA GLY A 128 -8.16 39.78 0.09
C GLY A 128 -9.08 38.98 -0.82
N SER A 129 -8.71 37.74 -1.19
CA SER A 129 -9.50 36.90 -2.10
C SER A 129 -10.52 36.04 -1.34
N ASP A 130 -11.79 36.43 -1.40
CA ASP A 130 -12.87 35.69 -0.72
C ASP A 130 -13.13 34.29 -1.29
N TRP A 131 -12.77 34.04 -2.55
CA TRP A 131 -12.98 32.74 -3.21
C TRP A 131 -12.08 31.62 -2.66
N LEU A 132 -11.02 31.95 -1.91
CA LEU A 132 -10.13 31.00 -1.25
C LEU A 132 -10.49 30.75 0.24
N ARG A 133 -11.56 31.37 0.77
CA ARG A 133 -11.96 31.18 2.17
C ARG A 133 -12.59 29.80 2.40
N VAL A 134 -11.89 28.98 3.18
CA VAL A 134 -12.32 27.65 3.61
C VAL A 134 -13.50 27.75 4.57
N ARG A 135 -14.55 26.95 4.34
CA ARG A 135 -15.78 26.96 5.15
C ARG A 135 -15.76 25.99 6.34
N ASP A 136 -14.93 24.94 6.37
CA ASP A 136 -14.76 24.04 7.53
C ASP A 136 -13.62 23.01 7.32
N PRO A 137 -12.51 23.05 8.10
CA PRO A 137 -11.44 22.05 8.06
C PRO A 137 -11.93 20.63 8.37
N TRP A 138 -12.97 20.47 9.18
CA TRP A 138 -13.46 19.15 9.54
C TRP A 138 -14.12 18.43 8.36
N SER A 139 -14.93 19.14 7.58
CA SER A 139 -15.54 18.59 6.36
C SER A 139 -14.50 18.04 5.37
N VAL A 140 -13.35 18.71 5.27
CA VAL A 140 -12.22 18.32 4.42
C VAL A 140 -11.54 17.05 4.95
N PHE A 141 -11.34 16.96 6.27
CA PHE A 141 -10.72 15.80 6.88
C PHE A 141 -11.62 14.56 6.84
N ILE A 142 -12.92 14.72 7.09
CA ILE A 142 -13.90 13.61 7.10
C ILE A 142 -14.06 13.04 5.68
N ASN A 143 -14.06 13.91 4.66
CA ASN A 143 -14.24 13.50 3.28
C ASN A 143 -13.19 14.14 2.35
N PRO A 144 -11.91 13.73 2.47
CA PRO A 144 -10.84 14.32 1.68
C PRO A 144 -10.96 13.93 0.20
N TYR A 145 -11.76 12.90 -0.11
CA TYR A 145 -11.95 12.37 -1.45
C TYR A 145 -13.06 13.08 -2.24
N ALA A 146 -14.09 13.64 -1.60
CA ALA A 146 -15.15 14.38 -2.33
C ALA A 146 -14.62 15.66 -2.98
N ARG A 147 -13.63 16.32 -2.37
CA ARG A 147 -13.01 17.53 -2.96
C ARG A 147 -12.15 17.23 -4.17
N VAL A 148 -11.57 16.02 -4.25
CA VAL A 148 -10.89 15.53 -5.45
C VAL A 148 -11.87 15.47 -6.63
N VAL A 149 -13.12 15.08 -6.38
CA VAL A 149 -14.15 14.92 -7.42
C VAL A 149 -14.71 16.27 -7.89
N ALA A 150 -14.73 17.28 -7.03
CA ALA A 150 -15.37 18.57 -7.33
C ALA A 150 -14.54 19.50 -8.24
N ASN A 151 -13.31 19.14 -8.65
CA ASN A 151 -12.41 19.97 -9.50
C ASN A 151 -12.11 21.39 -8.98
N GLN A 152 -12.35 21.69 -7.71
CA GLN A 152 -12.21 23.06 -7.19
C GLN A 152 -10.77 23.42 -6.78
N PHE A 153 -9.87 22.44 -6.73
CA PHE A 153 -8.45 22.64 -6.43
C PHE A 153 -7.60 21.71 -7.31
N PRO A 154 -6.35 22.09 -7.67
CA PRO A 154 -5.44 21.15 -8.27
C PRO A 154 -5.27 19.99 -7.29
N GLY A 155 -5.70 18.79 -7.69
CA GLY A 155 -5.79 17.62 -6.80
C GLY A 155 -4.51 17.42 -5.98
N VAL A 156 -4.65 17.00 -4.73
CA VAL A 156 -3.50 16.72 -3.83
C VAL A 156 -2.49 15.80 -4.49
N TYR A 157 -3.02 14.88 -5.28
CA TYR A 157 -2.26 13.90 -5.99
C TYR A 157 -2.53 14.02 -7.48
N ALA A 158 -1.48 13.91 -8.28
CA ALA A 158 -1.59 13.67 -9.71
C ALA A 158 -2.30 12.33 -9.96
N ALA A 159 -2.90 12.20 -11.14
CA ALA A 159 -3.55 10.98 -11.59
C ALA A 159 -2.69 9.71 -11.39
N TRP A 160 -1.37 9.84 -11.55
CA TRP A 160 -0.40 8.76 -11.35
C TRP A 160 -0.41 8.12 -9.96
N VAL A 161 -0.65 8.91 -8.90
CA VAL A 161 -0.73 8.38 -7.54
C VAL A 161 -2.01 7.55 -7.37
N TYR A 162 -3.12 7.97 -7.98
CA TYR A 162 -4.35 7.17 -7.97
C TYR A 162 -4.17 5.86 -8.74
N VAL A 163 -3.51 5.90 -9.90
CA VAL A 163 -3.17 4.69 -10.67
C VAL A 163 -2.30 3.75 -9.82
N ALA A 164 -1.30 4.28 -9.11
CA ALA A 164 -0.44 3.51 -8.21
C ALA A 164 -1.25 2.83 -7.08
N VAL A 165 -2.07 3.60 -6.34
CA VAL A 165 -2.89 3.07 -5.24
C VAL A 165 -3.87 2.02 -5.75
N LEU A 166 -4.59 2.30 -6.84
CA LEU A 166 -5.55 1.35 -7.42
C LEU A 166 -4.85 0.09 -7.95
N THR A 167 -3.65 0.21 -8.54
CA THR A 167 -2.87 -0.95 -8.97
C THR A 167 -2.55 -1.87 -7.79
N ALA A 168 -2.12 -1.30 -6.66
CA ALA A 168 -1.84 -2.06 -5.45
C ALA A 168 -3.10 -2.71 -4.86
N LEU A 169 -4.25 -2.04 -4.92
CA LEU A 169 -5.55 -2.57 -4.47
C LEU A 169 -6.11 -3.65 -5.40
N PHE A 170 -5.89 -3.54 -6.72
CA PHE A 170 -6.36 -4.51 -7.71
C PHE A 170 -5.50 -5.77 -7.79
N CYS A 171 -4.21 -5.71 -7.42
CA CYS A 171 -3.35 -6.90 -7.39
C CYS A 171 -3.95 -8.09 -6.62
N PRO A 172 -4.43 -7.94 -5.36
CA PRO A 172 -5.17 -9.00 -4.67
C PRO A 172 -6.38 -9.52 -5.45
N GLY A 173 -7.19 -8.61 -6.01
CA GLY A 173 -8.43 -8.93 -6.71
C GLY A 173 -8.17 -9.74 -7.98
N ALA A 174 -7.19 -9.35 -8.77
CA ALA A 174 -6.76 -10.08 -9.97
C ALA A 174 -6.25 -11.49 -9.61
N PHE A 175 -5.61 -11.65 -8.44
CA PHE A 175 -5.22 -12.97 -7.96
C PHE A 175 -6.47 -13.80 -7.62
N VAL A 176 -7.42 -13.26 -6.84
CA VAL A 176 -8.68 -13.95 -6.50
C VAL A 176 -9.51 -14.33 -7.74
N MET A 177 -9.50 -13.51 -8.78
CA MET A 177 -10.22 -13.78 -10.04
C MET A 177 -9.68 -15.01 -10.79
N LEU A 178 -8.43 -15.42 -10.56
CA LEU A 178 -7.85 -16.65 -11.11
C LEU A 178 -8.35 -17.92 -10.39
N ARG A 179 -9.66 -18.00 -10.12
CA ARG A 179 -10.29 -19.10 -9.36
C ARG A 179 -9.94 -20.48 -9.91
N GLN A 180 -9.93 -20.64 -11.23
CA GLN A 180 -9.57 -21.90 -11.88
C GLN A 180 -8.14 -22.35 -11.52
N THR A 181 -7.20 -21.40 -11.46
CA THR A 181 -5.81 -21.64 -11.05
C THR A 181 -5.74 -22.05 -9.58
N PHE A 182 -6.52 -21.42 -8.70
CA PHE A 182 -6.59 -21.80 -7.28
C PHE A 182 -7.09 -23.22 -7.06
N THR A 183 -8.17 -23.60 -7.73
CA THR A 183 -8.74 -24.95 -7.62
C THR A 183 -7.75 -26.00 -8.13
N ARG A 184 -7.09 -25.75 -9.27
CA ARG A 184 -6.07 -26.66 -9.81
C ARG A 184 -4.83 -26.79 -8.92
N LEU A 185 -4.44 -25.72 -8.23
CA LEU A 185 -3.27 -25.71 -7.35
C LEU A 185 -3.58 -26.10 -5.90
N GLY A 186 -4.85 -26.37 -5.58
CA GLY A 186 -5.34 -26.63 -4.23
C GLY A 186 -4.93 -25.52 -3.27
N LEU A 187 -5.08 -24.25 -3.64
CA LEU A 187 -4.68 -23.13 -2.80
C LEU A 187 -5.89 -22.51 -2.09
N ARG A 188 -5.78 -22.30 -0.77
CA ARG A 188 -6.79 -21.58 0.01
C ARG A 188 -6.76 -20.07 -0.26
N ARG A 189 -7.93 -19.43 -0.29
CA ARG A 189 -8.08 -17.97 -0.48
C ARG A 189 -7.47 -17.16 0.66
N ASP A 190 -7.42 -17.72 1.86
CA ASP A 190 -6.89 -17.06 3.07
C ASP A 190 -5.42 -16.61 2.87
N HIS A 191 -4.62 -17.39 2.12
CA HIS A 191 -3.25 -17.04 1.80
C HIS A 191 -3.15 -15.77 0.96
N VAL A 192 -4.10 -15.58 0.04
CA VAL A 192 -4.19 -14.38 -0.80
C VAL A 192 -4.59 -13.19 0.04
N LEU A 193 -5.57 -13.36 0.93
CA LEU A 193 -6.00 -12.30 1.84
C LEU A 193 -4.86 -11.86 2.76
N ARG A 194 -4.07 -12.81 3.27
CA ARG A 194 -2.84 -12.54 4.02
C ARG A 194 -1.87 -11.70 3.20
N ALA A 195 -1.56 -12.11 1.96
CA ALA A 195 -0.68 -11.35 1.08
C ALA A 195 -1.22 -9.96 0.76
N ALA A 196 -2.53 -9.83 0.54
CA ALA A 196 -3.20 -8.57 0.27
C ALA A 196 -2.98 -7.58 1.41
N GLY A 197 -3.26 -7.99 2.66
CA GLY A 197 -3.11 -7.13 3.83
C GLY A 197 -1.69 -6.56 3.99
N TYR A 198 -0.66 -7.36 3.73
CA TYR A 198 0.74 -6.92 3.84
C TYR A 198 1.25 -6.20 2.57
N SER A 199 0.66 -6.44 1.40
CA SER A 199 1.08 -5.79 0.14
C SER A 199 0.81 -4.28 0.12
N LEU A 200 -0.17 -3.83 0.91
CA LEU A 200 -0.55 -2.42 1.02
C LEU A 200 0.35 -1.63 1.98
N ALA A 201 1.34 -2.29 2.60
CA ALA A 201 2.20 -1.70 3.60
C ALA A 201 2.86 -0.36 3.21
N PRO A 202 3.44 -0.16 2.01
CA PRO A 202 4.11 1.10 1.70
C PRO A 202 3.15 2.24 1.33
N LEU A 203 1.86 1.98 1.07
CA LEU A 203 0.96 3.00 0.54
C LEU A 203 0.76 4.20 1.50
N PRO A 204 0.57 4.04 2.82
CA PRO A 204 0.47 5.17 3.73
C PRO A 204 1.72 6.05 3.71
N LEU A 205 2.91 5.45 3.62
CA LEU A 205 4.16 6.19 3.55
C LEU A 205 4.28 6.97 2.24
N LEU A 206 3.91 6.34 1.12
CA LEU A 206 3.89 6.97 -0.20
C LEU A 206 2.96 8.20 -0.20
N LEU A 207 1.71 8.03 0.26
CA LEU A 207 0.74 9.13 0.33
C LEU A 207 1.19 10.22 1.29
N LEU A 208 1.73 9.86 2.46
CA LEU A 208 2.22 10.82 3.44
C LEU A 208 3.35 11.68 2.86
N VAL A 209 4.33 11.09 2.15
CA VAL A 209 5.43 11.83 1.53
C VAL A 209 4.90 12.85 0.51
N PHE A 210 3.98 12.46 -0.37
CA PHE A 210 3.43 13.39 -1.36
C PHE A 210 2.50 14.44 -0.75
N SER A 211 1.69 14.08 0.24
CA SER A 211 0.87 15.01 1.02
C SER A 211 1.73 16.08 1.68
N LEU A 212 2.79 15.65 2.38
CA LEU A 212 3.69 16.56 3.09
C LEU A 212 4.48 17.44 2.12
N ALA A 213 5.02 16.89 1.04
CA ALA A 213 5.72 17.67 0.03
C ALA A 213 4.82 18.77 -0.54
N ARG A 214 3.57 18.44 -0.92
CA ARG A 214 2.64 19.43 -1.46
C ARG A 214 2.23 20.48 -0.43
N ALA A 215 1.99 20.06 0.81
CA ALA A 215 1.68 20.95 1.94
C ALA A 215 2.82 21.94 2.21
N ILE A 216 4.07 21.46 2.20
CA ILE A 216 5.27 22.29 2.40
C ILE A 216 5.42 23.29 1.26
N GLY A 217 5.27 22.85 0.00
CA GLY A 217 5.37 23.75 -1.16
C GLY A 217 4.29 24.83 -1.18
N ALA A 218 3.04 24.47 -0.86
CA ALA A 218 1.97 25.46 -0.73
C ALA A 218 2.30 26.52 0.33
N TYR A 219 2.84 26.09 1.48
CA TYR A 219 3.18 26.98 2.59
C TYR A 219 4.38 27.87 2.27
N GLY A 220 5.42 27.31 1.63
CA GLY A 220 6.58 28.05 1.16
C GLY A 220 6.19 29.18 0.20
N SER A 221 5.35 28.85 -0.79
CA SER A 221 4.79 29.81 -1.74
C SER A 221 3.96 30.91 -1.06
N ALA A 222 3.09 30.56 -0.11
CA ALA A 222 2.29 31.51 0.65
C ALA A 222 3.16 32.49 1.46
N TRP A 223 4.17 31.94 2.13
CA TRP A 223 5.06 32.72 2.97
C TRP A 223 5.96 33.64 2.15
N ALA A 224 6.49 33.17 1.02
CA ALA A 224 7.25 33.99 0.07
C ALA A 224 6.41 35.17 -0.46
N LEU A 225 5.14 34.94 -0.78
CA LEU A 225 4.21 36.00 -1.19
C LEU A 225 4.01 37.03 -0.07
N GLY A 226 3.72 36.56 1.15
CA GLY A 226 3.53 37.42 2.33
C GLY A 226 4.77 38.24 2.68
N LEU A 227 5.97 37.66 2.54
CA LEU A 227 7.23 38.39 2.68
C LEU A 227 7.41 39.42 1.58
N THR A 228 7.20 39.06 0.31
CA THR A 228 7.36 39.98 -0.83
C THR A 228 6.49 41.22 -0.66
N LEU A 229 5.27 41.05 -0.14
CA LEU A 229 4.38 42.16 0.20
C LEU A 229 4.88 43.03 1.36
N ARG A 230 5.64 42.47 2.32
CA ARG A 230 6.22 43.20 3.47
C ARG A 230 7.59 43.82 3.20
N THR A 231 8.45 43.17 2.42
CA THR A 231 9.87 43.52 2.24
C THR A 231 10.14 44.54 1.13
N THR A 232 9.08 45.08 0.50
CA THR A 232 9.18 46.35 -0.25
C THR A 232 9.75 47.50 0.59
N ARG A 233 9.90 47.33 1.91
CA ARG A 233 10.77 48.13 2.80
C ARG A 233 12.03 47.37 3.24
N SER A 234 13.08 47.43 2.41
CA SER A 234 14.52 47.42 2.73
C SER A 234 15.12 46.28 3.57
N GLY A 235 15.77 45.31 2.90
CA GLY A 235 16.81 44.44 3.48
C GLY A 235 17.09 43.16 2.65
N PRO A 236 18.33 42.63 2.62
CA PRO A 236 18.60 41.34 1.99
C PRO A 236 17.87 40.20 2.73
N PRO A 237 17.50 39.11 2.03
CA PRO A 237 16.81 37.99 2.64
C PRO A 237 17.68 37.34 3.73
N ASP A 238 17.09 37.21 4.92
CA ASP A 238 17.70 36.56 6.06
C ASP A 238 17.88 35.03 5.83
N GLY A 239 18.61 34.37 6.74
CA GLY A 239 18.86 32.93 6.65
C GLY A 239 17.57 32.08 6.63
N LEU A 240 16.52 32.56 7.30
CA LEU A 240 15.20 31.91 7.32
C LEU A 240 14.55 31.92 5.94
N THR A 241 14.63 33.03 5.21
CA THR A 241 14.08 33.14 3.85
C THR A 241 14.74 32.16 2.89
N ARG A 242 16.06 32.03 2.95
CA ARG A 242 16.80 31.06 2.14
C ARG A 242 16.39 29.62 2.47
N PHE A 243 16.28 29.29 3.76
CA PHE A 243 15.83 27.97 4.20
C PHE A 243 14.43 27.62 3.70
N CYS A 244 13.45 28.53 3.84
CA CYS A 244 12.09 28.34 3.34
C CYS A 244 12.06 28.15 1.83
N SER A 245 12.83 28.93 1.06
CA SER A 245 12.91 28.78 -0.40
C SER A 245 13.51 27.44 -0.83
N ALA A 246 14.51 26.93 -0.10
CA ALA A 246 15.10 25.62 -0.38
C ALA A 246 14.13 24.48 -0.06
N LEU A 247 13.34 24.60 1.01
CA LEU A 247 12.27 23.64 1.31
C LEU A 247 11.17 23.67 0.26
N ASP A 248 10.76 24.85 -0.21
CA ASP A 248 9.77 25.03 -1.27
C ASP A 248 10.23 24.39 -2.59
N ASP A 249 11.48 24.64 -3.01
CA ASP A 249 12.08 24.01 -4.20
C ASP A 249 12.15 22.48 -4.06
N ALA A 250 12.58 21.97 -2.91
CA ALA A 250 12.60 20.52 -2.65
C ALA A 250 11.19 19.90 -2.70
N ALA A 251 10.21 20.56 -2.09
CA ALA A 251 8.80 20.17 -2.12
C ALA A 251 8.21 20.22 -3.54
N GLY A 252 8.50 21.29 -4.28
CA GLY A 252 8.10 21.48 -5.67
C GLY A 252 8.67 20.39 -6.58
N ARG A 253 9.94 20.03 -6.41
CA ARG A 253 10.56 18.89 -7.11
C ARG A 253 9.84 17.58 -6.79
N ILE A 254 9.60 17.26 -5.52
CA ILE A 254 8.86 16.03 -5.14
C ILE A 254 7.45 16.02 -5.76
N GLY A 255 6.77 17.18 -5.77
CA GLY A 255 5.49 17.37 -6.44
C GLY A 255 5.55 17.13 -7.95
N ALA A 256 6.56 17.68 -8.62
CA ALA A 256 6.79 17.49 -10.05
C ALA A 256 7.11 16.04 -10.41
N TYR A 257 7.78 15.31 -9.52
CA TYR A 257 8.11 13.89 -9.68
C TYR A 257 7.04 12.94 -9.14
N GLN A 258 5.79 13.38 -8.95
CA GLN A 258 4.68 12.48 -8.56
C GLN A 258 4.46 11.33 -9.53
N TRP A 259 4.88 11.47 -10.80
CA TRP A 259 4.85 10.37 -11.77
C TRP A 259 5.74 9.18 -11.35
N LEU A 260 6.81 9.40 -10.55
CA LEU A 260 7.64 8.32 -9.99
C LEU A 260 6.88 7.40 -9.04
N SER A 261 5.74 7.83 -8.50
CA SER A 261 4.88 6.98 -7.66
C SER A 261 4.46 5.69 -8.39
N MET A 262 4.24 5.78 -9.71
CA MET A 262 3.83 4.66 -10.54
C MET A 262 4.94 3.60 -10.69
N PRO A 263 6.15 3.88 -11.22
CA PRO A 263 7.19 2.86 -11.36
C PRO A 263 7.64 2.31 -10.01
N LEU A 264 7.68 3.13 -8.95
CA LEU A 264 7.96 2.66 -7.60
C LEU A 264 6.91 1.65 -7.10
N THR A 265 5.62 1.93 -7.36
CA THR A 265 4.53 1.03 -6.97
C THR A 265 4.52 -0.23 -7.82
N LEU A 266 4.80 -0.15 -9.13
CA LEU A 266 4.94 -1.33 -9.97
C LEU A 266 6.12 -2.21 -9.54
N ALA A 267 7.28 -1.61 -9.25
CA ALA A 267 8.45 -2.33 -8.75
C ALA A 267 8.14 -2.99 -7.39
N TRP A 268 7.43 -2.28 -6.51
CA TRP A 268 6.95 -2.83 -5.25
C TRP A 268 6.00 -4.00 -5.45
N CYS A 269 4.91 -3.84 -6.20
CA CYS A 269 3.94 -4.90 -6.44
C CYS A 269 4.61 -6.11 -7.12
N GLY A 270 5.41 -5.86 -8.16
CA GLY A 270 6.18 -6.90 -8.85
C GLY A 270 7.09 -7.67 -7.90
N SER A 271 7.89 -6.99 -7.08
CA SER A 271 8.78 -7.67 -6.12
C SER A 271 8.01 -8.40 -5.03
N PHE A 272 7.02 -7.76 -4.41
CA PHE A 272 6.24 -8.32 -3.30
C PHE A 272 5.49 -9.59 -3.73
N TRP A 273 4.73 -9.50 -4.83
CA TRP A 273 3.94 -10.62 -5.34
C TRP A 273 4.82 -11.72 -5.93
N TRP A 274 5.99 -11.39 -6.50
CA TRP A 274 6.94 -12.40 -6.97
C TRP A 274 7.51 -13.22 -5.81
N PHE A 275 7.93 -12.57 -4.71
CA PHE A 275 8.39 -13.29 -3.54
C PHE A 275 7.28 -14.11 -2.88
N PHE A 276 6.05 -13.59 -2.84
CA PHE A 276 4.90 -14.35 -2.38
C PHE A 276 4.67 -15.60 -3.26
N ALA A 277 4.56 -15.44 -4.57
CA ALA A 277 4.37 -16.55 -5.51
C ALA A 277 5.51 -17.59 -5.43
N ARG A 278 6.77 -17.13 -5.38
CA ARG A 278 7.95 -18.01 -5.42
C ARG A 278 8.27 -18.66 -4.08
N ARG A 279 8.30 -17.89 -2.99
CA ARG A 279 8.77 -18.37 -1.67
C ARG A 279 7.63 -18.90 -0.82
N TYR A 280 6.49 -18.22 -0.83
CA TYR A 280 5.35 -18.59 -0.01
C TYR A 280 4.53 -19.70 -0.69
N LEU A 281 4.01 -19.44 -1.90
CA LEU A 281 3.16 -20.39 -2.62
C LEU A 281 3.94 -21.50 -3.35
N LYS A 282 5.25 -21.31 -3.58
CA LYS A 282 6.13 -22.23 -4.31
C LYS A 282 5.60 -22.57 -5.72
N LEU A 283 5.13 -21.56 -6.45
CA LEU A 283 4.69 -21.73 -7.83
C LEU A 283 5.89 -22.00 -8.77
N ALA A 284 5.73 -22.93 -9.71
CA ALA A 284 6.77 -23.27 -10.68
C ALA A 284 7.15 -22.08 -11.58
N ASP A 285 6.15 -21.31 -12.03
CA ASP A 285 6.32 -20.13 -12.87
C ASP A 285 5.83 -18.85 -12.17
N ALA A 286 6.48 -18.55 -11.04
CA ALA A 286 6.16 -17.37 -10.24
C ALA A 286 6.34 -16.05 -11.01
N THR A 287 7.27 -16.00 -11.97
CA THR A 287 7.53 -14.81 -12.79
C THR A 287 6.35 -14.51 -13.71
N ARG A 288 5.90 -15.46 -14.54
CA ARG A 288 4.76 -15.22 -15.43
C ARG A 288 3.48 -14.89 -14.66
N ALA A 289 3.22 -15.61 -13.57
CA ALA A 289 2.05 -15.37 -12.74
C ALA A 289 2.04 -13.93 -12.17
N THR A 290 3.19 -13.46 -11.69
CA THR A 290 3.30 -12.10 -11.12
C THR A 290 3.25 -11.01 -12.18
N THR A 291 3.93 -11.20 -13.31
CA THR A 291 3.92 -10.21 -14.41
C THR A 291 2.50 -10.01 -14.94
N LEU A 292 1.77 -11.09 -15.21
CA LEU A 292 0.38 -11.01 -15.65
C LEU A 292 -0.50 -10.34 -14.61
N LEU A 293 -0.31 -10.67 -13.33
CA LEU A 293 -1.05 -10.09 -12.22
C LEU A 293 -0.89 -8.57 -12.16
N VAL A 294 0.37 -8.10 -12.14
CA VAL A 294 0.69 -6.67 -12.04
C VAL A 294 0.24 -5.93 -13.28
N LEU A 295 0.43 -6.52 -14.47
CA LEU A 295 0.01 -5.91 -15.74
C LEU A 295 -1.50 -5.72 -15.80
N VAL A 296 -2.29 -6.76 -15.52
CA VAL A 296 -3.76 -6.67 -15.53
C VAL A 296 -4.25 -5.65 -14.51
N SER A 297 -3.67 -5.65 -13.30
CA SER A 297 -4.04 -4.71 -12.24
C SER A 297 -3.71 -3.27 -12.61
N PHE A 298 -2.55 -3.06 -13.25
CA PHE A 298 -2.14 -1.76 -13.74
C PHE A 298 -3.05 -1.25 -14.85
N LEU A 299 -3.37 -2.08 -15.85
CA LEU A 299 -4.26 -1.71 -16.95
C LEU A 299 -5.68 -1.40 -16.45
N ALA A 300 -6.19 -2.19 -15.50
CA ALA A 300 -7.48 -1.92 -14.86
C ALA A 300 -7.46 -0.58 -14.09
N ALA A 301 -6.41 -0.32 -13.32
CA ALA A 301 -6.24 0.95 -12.61
C ALA A 301 -6.14 2.13 -13.58
N LEU A 302 -5.39 1.98 -14.67
CA LEU A 302 -5.25 2.99 -15.70
C LEU A 302 -6.59 3.30 -16.36
N ALA A 303 -7.38 2.28 -16.70
CA ALA A 303 -8.72 2.46 -17.27
C ALA A 303 -9.63 3.22 -16.28
N VAL A 304 -9.69 2.80 -15.02
CA VAL A 304 -10.51 3.45 -13.99
C VAL A 304 -10.16 4.93 -13.84
N VAL A 305 -8.86 5.27 -13.75
CA VAL A 305 -8.44 6.67 -13.60
C VAL A 305 -8.63 7.47 -14.89
N THR A 306 -8.44 6.87 -16.07
CA THR A 306 -8.62 7.57 -17.35
C THR A 306 -10.09 7.97 -17.56
N PHE A 307 -11.03 7.08 -17.22
CA PHE A 307 -12.46 7.33 -17.37
C PHE A 307 -13.09 7.99 -16.13
N TRP A 308 -12.30 8.36 -15.13
CA TRP A 308 -12.79 9.05 -13.95
C TRP A 308 -13.19 10.50 -14.28
N PRO A 309 -14.39 10.98 -13.90
CA PRO A 309 -14.80 12.37 -14.14
C PRO A 309 -13.81 13.36 -13.54
N GLY A 310 -13.29 14.28 -14.35
CA GLY A 310 -12.29 15.28 -13.92
C GLY A 310 -10.84 14.82 -13.97
N SER A 311 -10.57 13.59 -14.40
CA SER A 311 -9.18 13.10 -14.54
C SER A 311 -8.38 13.90 -15.56
N THR A 312 -7.17 14.30 -15.17
CA THR A 312 -6.19 14.92 -16.08
C THR A 312 -5.30 13.90 -16.78
N LEU A 313 -5.45 12.61 -16.48
CA LEU A 313 -4.48 11.58 -16.89
C LEU A 313 -4.23 11.53 -18.41
N ALA A 314 -5.28 11.65 -19.23
CA ALA A 314 -5.14 11.64 -20.68
C ALA A 314 -4.35 12.86 -21.19
N ARG A 315 -4.56 14.02 -20.56
CA ARG A 315 -3.82 15.25 -20.83
C ARG A 315 -2.35 15.10 -20.40
N ASP A 316 -2.13 14.59 -19.18
CA ASP A 316 -0.80 14.39 -18.59
C ASP A 316 0.03 13.35 -19.38
N LEU A 317 -0.62 12.30 -19.89
CA LEU A 317 0.00 11.33 -20.81
C LEU A 317 0.40 11.99 -22.13
N GLY A 318 -0.48 12.82 -22.70
CA GLY A 318 -0.20 13.55 -23.93
C GLY A 318 1.01 14.48 -23.79
N THR A 319 1.08 15.26 -22.70
CA THR A 319 2.22 16.15 -22.45
C THR A 319 3.52 15.39 -22.18
N THR A 320 3.46 14.30 -21.40
CA THR A 320 4.64 13.48 -21.08
C THR A 320 5.20 12.75 -22.31
N LEU A 321 4.34 12.16 -23.15
CA LEU A 321 4.77 11.37 -24.32
C LEU A 321 5.25 12.23 -25.47
N MET A 322 4.64 13.41 -25.67
CA MET A 322 4.99 14.28 -26.81
C MET A 322 6.21 15.16 -26.53
N GLY A 323 6.76 15.16 -25.32
CA GLY A 323 7.98 15.92 -24.98
C GLY A 323 7.88 17.42 -25.25
N MET A 324 6.66 17.94 -25.44
CA MET A 324 6.41 19.35 -25.69
C MET A 324 6.55 20.08 -24.36
N GLN A 325 7.78 20.46 -24.03
CA GLN A 325 8.03 21.62 -23.19
C GLN A 325 7.62 22.84 -24.03
N GLU A 326 6.49 23.46 -23.69
CA GLU A 326 6.24 24.85 -24.07
C GLU A 326 7.29 25.77 -23.43
#